data_AF-A0A5C3P186-F1
#
_entry.id   AF-A0A5C3P186-F1
#
_cell.length_a   1.000
_cell.length_b   1.000
_cell.length_c   1.000
_cell.angle_alpha   90.00
_cell.angle_beta   90.00
_cell.angle_gamma   90.00
#
_symmetry.space_group_name_H-M   'P 1'
#
loop_
_entity.id
_entity.type
_entity.pdbx_description
1 polymer ?
#
loop_
_entity_poly.entity_id
_entity_poly.type
_entity_poly.pdbx_seq_one_letter_code
_entity_poly.pdbx_strand_id
1 'polypeptide(L)'
;AETTELWRKISYYVCLPAIAACALWVRNVEAEHEAHQHHIMEENGGKLPEPPAYEYLNRRHGGPFPWGNNTLFFNPKVNKDMEAAADE
;
A
#
# COMPACT_ATOMS: atom_id res chain seq x y z
N ALA A 1 -30.68 -23.66 -14.96
CA ALA A 1 -31.44 -22.42 -14.72
C ALA A 1 -31.50 -22.07 -13.24
N GLU A 2 -31.89 -23.01 -12.36
CA GLU A 2 -32.07 -22.74 -10.92
C GLU A 2 -30.79 -22.32 -10.17
N THR A 3 -29.64 -22.92 -10.48
CA THR A 3 -28.37 -22.58 -9.83
C THR A 3 -27.91 -21.16 -10.18
N THR A 4 -28.05 -20.75 -11.44
CA THR A 4 -27.74 -19.38 -11.89
C THR A 4 -28.63 -18.34 -11.20
N GLU A 5 -29.92 -18.65 -11.05
CA GLU A 5 -30.87 -17.77 -10.35
C GLU A 5 -30.49 -17.59 -8.87
N LEU A 6 -30.14 -18.68 -8.20
CA LEU A 6 -29.69 -18.66 -6.80
C LEU A 6 -28.47 -17.75 -6.64
N TRP A 7 -27.42 -17.96 -7.44
CA TRP A 7 -26.20 -17.17 -7.34
C TRP A 7 -26.40 -15.70 -7.68
N ARG A 8 -27.24 -15.39 -8.67
CA ARG A 8 -27.59 -13.99 -8.99
C ARG A 8 -28.22 -13.28 -7.78
N LYS A 9 -29.12 -13.95 -7.07
CA LYS A 9 -29.74 -13.40 -5.85
C LYS A 9 -28.71 -13.20 -4.74
N ILE A 10 -27.83 -14.16 -4.51
CA ILE A 10 -26.76 -14.02 -3.51
C ILE A 10 -25.84 -12.84 -3.85
N SER A 11 -25.41 -12.71 -5.12
CA SER A 11 -24.57 -11.58 -5.53
C SER A 11 -25.24 -10.22 -5.26
N TYR A 12 -26.53 -10.07 -5.60
CA TYR A 12 -27.23 -8.80 -5.40
C TYR A 12 -27.65 -8.52 -3.96
N TYR A 13 -28.10 -9.53 -3.22
CA TYR A 13 -28.68 -9.32 -1.90
C TYR A 13 -27.72 -9.58 -0.75
N VAL A 14 -26.55 -10.16 -1.01
CA VAL A 14 -25.52 -10.40 0.00
C VAL A 14 -24.23 -9.71 -0.37
N CYS A 15 -23.65 -10.02 -1.53
CA CYS A 15 -22.34 -9.49 -1.90
C CYS A 15 -22.36 -7.97 -2.10
N LEU A 16 -23.35 -7.41 -2.80
CA LEU A 16 -23.42 -5.95 -3.00
C LEU A 16 -23.60 -5.18 -1.67
N PRO A 17 -24.53 -5.55 -0.76
CA PRO A 17 -24.61 -4.91 0.55
C PRO A 17 -23.32 -5.05 1.37
N ALA A 18 -22.68 -6.23 1.35
CA ALA A 18 -21.43 -6.45 2.06
C ALA A 18 -20.30 -5.56 1.51
N ILE A 19 -20.17 -5.45 0.19
CA ILE A 19 -19.20 -4.55 -0.47
C ILE A 19 -19.49 -3.11 -0.09
N ALA A 20 -20.76 -2.67 -0.09
CA ALA A 20 -21.11 -1.30 0.27
C ALA A 20 -20.72 -0.97 1.72
N ALA A 21 -21.02 -1.87 2.67
CA ALA A 21 -20.64 -1.71 4.07
C ALA A 21 -19.11 -1.65 4.24
N CYS A 22 -18.38 -2.58 3.63
CA CYS A 22 -16.92 -2.60 3.69
C CYS A 22 -16.31 -1.36 3.02
N ALA A 23 -16.84 -0.91 1.89
CA ALA A 23 -16.34 0.28 1.20
C ALA A 23 -16.47 1.52 2.10
N LEU A 24 -17.63 1.72 2.74
CA LEU A 24 -17.82 2.84 3.66
C LEU A 24 -16.85 2.79 4.84
N TRP A 25 -16.65 1.61 5.43
CA TRP A 25 -15.70 1.43 6.52
C TRP A 25 -14.26 1.69 6.10
N VAL A 26 -13.80 1.10 4.98
CA VAL A 26 -12.45 1.31 4.45
C VAL A 26 -12.20 2.77 4.12
N ARG A 27 -13.19 3.52 3.60
CA ARG A 27 -13.02 4.96 3.36
C ARG A 27 -12.71 5.74 4.62
N ASN A 28 -13.32 5.40 5.76
CA ASN A 28 -13.03 6.06 7.03
C ASN A 28 -11.62 5.70 7.53
N VAL A 29 -11.27 4.41 7.48
CA VAL A 29 -9.94 3.94 7.87
C VAL A 29 -8.85 4.56 6.99
N GLU A 30 -9.08 4.69 5.68
CA GLU A 30 -8.14 5.34 4.77
C GLU A 30 -7.96 6.83 5.09
N ALA A 31 -9.05 7.53 5.42
CA ALA A 31 -8.97 8.93 5.84
C ALA A 31 -8.16 9.11 7.14
N GLU A 32 -8.29 8.18 8.09
CA GLU A 32 -7.47 8.15 9.31
C GLU A 32 -5.98 7.90 8.99
N HIS A 33 -5.68 6.97 8.07
CA HIS A 33 -4.32 6.74 7.60
C HIS A 33 -3.72 7.97 6.91
N GLU A 34 -4.47 8.64 6.03
CA GLU A 34 -4.02 9.85 5.36
C GLU A 34 -3.69 10.97 6.38
N ALA A 35 -4.57 11.20 7.34
CA ALA A 35 -4.34 12.18 8.40
C ALA A 35 -3.11 11.83 9.26
N HIS A 36 -2.93 10.55 9.60
CA HIS A 36 -1.76 10.10 10.36
C HIS A 36 -0.45 10.30 9.57
N GLN A 37 -0.44 9.97 8.28
CA GLN A 37 0.72 10.20 7.41
C GLN A 37 1.04 11.70 7.30
N HIS A 38 0.03 12.55 7.14
CA HIS A 38 0.22 14.00 7.09
C HIS A 38 0.85 14.55 8.37
N HIS A 39 0.35 14.11 9.54
CA HIS A 39 0.90 14.49 10.84
C HIS A 39 2.39 14.11 10.94
N ILE A 40 2.73 12.86 10.60
CA ILE A 40 4.14 12.40 10.62
C ILE A 40 4.99 13.26 9.68
N MET A 41 4.51 13.57 8.47
CA MET A 41 5.25 14.43 7.54
C MET A 41 5.48 15.84 8.12
N GLU A 42 4.47 16.44 8.74
CA GLU A 42 4.58 17.76 9.38
C GLU A 42 5.61 17.76 10.51
N GLU A 43 5.63 16.72 11.36
CA GLU A 43 6.62 16.57 12.43
C GLU A 43 8.06 16.36 11.91
N ASN A 44 8.21 15.85 10.69
CA ASN A 44 9.50 15.51 10.07
C ASN A 44 9.91 16.48 8.95
N GLY A 45 9.46 17.73 9.01
CA GLY A 45 9.90 18.78 8.09
C GLY A 45 9.32 18.68 6.67
N GLY A 46 8.10 18.16 6.56
CA GLY A 46 7.36 18.02 5.30
C GLY A 46 7.71 16.76 4.51
N LYS A 47 8.39 15.79 5.12
CA LYS A 47 8.77 14.51 4.51
C LYS A 47 8.51 13.37 5.47
N LEU A 48 8.23 12.17 4.97
CA LEU A 48 8.19 11.00 5.83
C LEU A 48 9.59 10.67 6.35
N PRO A 49 9.72 10.21 7.60
CA PRO A 49 11.00 9.76 8.13
C PRO A 49 11.50 8.56 7.33
N GLU A 50 12.81 8.52 7.12
CA GLU A 50 13.45 7.37 6.48
C GLU A 50 13.23 6.10 7.32
N PRO A 51 12.83 4.97 6.70
CA PRO A 51 12.71 3.71 7.42
C PRO A 51 14.03 3.31 8.09
N PRO A 52 14.01 2.72 9.29
CA PRO A 52 15.22 2.27 9.96
C PRO A 52 16.00 1.27 9.08
N ALA A 53 17.30 1.48 8.96
CA ALA A 53 18.19 0.69 8.10
C ALA A 53 18.60 -0.64 8.75
N TYR A 54 17.62 -1.48 9.11
CA TYR A 54 17.93 -2.82 9.62
C TYR A 54 18.50 -3.71 8.52
N GLU A 55 19.46 -4.58 8.89
CA GLU A 55 20.16 -5.44 7.94
C GLU A 55 19.25 -6.33 7.10
N TYR A 56 18.06 -6.68 7.61
CA TYR A 56 17.09 -7.54 6.92
C TYR A 56 16.16 -6.77 5.97
N LEU A 57 16.12 -5.44 6.03
CA LEU A 57 15.32 -4.61 5.14
C LEU A 57 16.11 -4.24 3.89
N ASN A 58 15.37 -4.03 2.79
CA ASN A 58 15.90 -3.55 1.52
C ASN A 58 17.14 -4.31 0.98
N ARG A 59 17.29 -5.59 1.33
CA ARG A 59 18.42 -6.42 0.89
C ARG A 59 18.49 -6.54 -0.64
N ARG A 60 19.71 -6.51 -1.18
CA ARG A 60 20.04 -6.76 -2.59
C ARG A 60 21.18 -7.79 -2.72
N HIS A 61 21.04 -8.93 -2.04
CA HIS A 61 22.09 -9.95 -1.97
C HIS A 61 22.50 -10.51 -3.34
N GLY A 62 21.56 -10.63 -4.27
CA GLY A 62 21.81 -11.11 -5.64
C GLY A 62 22.17 -10.02 -6.65
N GLY A 63 22.41 -8.78 -6.20
CA GLY A 63 22.58 -7.61 -7.07
C GLY A 63 21.26 -6.92 -7.43
N PRO A 64 21.29 -5.99 -8.41
CA PRO A 64 20.11 -5.25 -8.86
C PRO A 64 19.08 -6.14 -9.54
N PHE A 65 17.82 -5.69 -9.60
CA PHE A 65 16.82 -6.31 -10.47
C PHE A 65 17.17 -6.02 -11.95
N PRO A 66 16.60 -6.76 -12.92
CA PRO A 66 16.87 -6.55 -14.34
C PRO A 66 16.54 -5.14 -14.89
N TRP A 67 15.83 -4.30 -14.12
CA TRP A 67 15.43 -2.95 -14.49
C TRP A 67 15.93 -1.86 -13.52
N GLY A 68 16.73 -2.21 -12.51
CA GLY A 68 17.25 -1.26 -11.50
C GLY A 68 17.20 -1.80 -10.06
N ASN A 69 17.62 -1.00 -9.09
CA ASN A 69 17.62 -1.35 -7.67
C ASN A 69 16.25 -1.19 -7.00
N ASN A 70 15.37 -0.35 -7.55
CA ASN A 70 14.02 -0.15 -7.02
C ASN A 70 13.03 -1.24 -7.49
N THR A 71 12.04 -1.54 -6.65
CA THR A 71 11.02 -2.55 -6.94
C THR A 71 10.05 -2.09 -8.03
N LEU A 72 9.31 -3.01 -8.65
CA LEU A 72 8.37 -2.70 -9.74
C LEU A 72 7.28 -1.70 -9.33
N PHE A 73 6.84 -1.75 -8.07
CA PHE A 73 5.86 -0.83 -7.47
C PHE A 73 6.51 0.09 -6.45
N PHE A 74 7.74 0.52 -6.71
CA PHE A 74 8.43 1.50 -5.88
C PHE A 74 7.66 2.83 -5.85
N ASN A 75 7.45 3.37 -4.66
CA ASN A 75 6.88 4.69 -4.45
C ASN A 75 7.88 5.56 -3.68
N PRO A 76 8.46 6.62 -4.29
CA PRO A 76 9.46 7.47 -3.65
C PRO A 76 8.93 8.25 -2.45
N LYS A 77 7.61 8.30 -2.25
CA LYS A 77 7.01 8.93 -1.07
C LYS A 77 7.12 8.06 0.18
N VAL A 78 7.11 6.73 0.06
CA VAL A 78 6.99 5.79 1.21
C VAL A 78 8.09 4.74 1.27
N ASN A 79 8.83 4.53 0.19
CA ASN A 79 9.90 3.55 0.13
C ASN A 79 11.25 4.25 0.05
N LYS A 80 12.22 3.71 0.78
CA LYS A 80 13.62 4.13 0.66
C LYS A 80 14.12 3.89 -0.76
N ASP A 81 14.69 4.91 -1.37
CA ASP A 81 15.28 4.82 -2.71
C ASP A 81 16.58 4.00 -2.66
N MET A 82 16.54 2.82 -3.27
CA MET A 82 17.67 1.90 -3.31
C MET A 82 18.60 2.16 -4.49
N GLU A 83 18.18 2.99 -5.46
CA GLU A 83 19.07 3.47 -6.52
C GLU A 83 20.02 4.52 -5.94
N ALA A 84 19.45 5.54 -5.27
CA ALA A 84 20.24 6.58 -4.61
C ALA A 84 21.20 6.02 -3.55
N ALA A 85 20.75 5.02 -2.78
CA ALA A 85 21.58 4.37 -1.76
C ALA A 85 22.68 3.44 -2.32
N ALA A 86 22.64 3.10 -3.62
CA ALA A 86 23.70 2.32 -4.26
C ALA A 86 24.84 3.21 -4.81
N ASP A 87 24.57 4.50 -4.99
CA ASP A 87 25.54 5.51 -5.43
C ASP A 87 26.34 6.13 -4.25
N GLU A 88 25.92 5.86 -3.00
CA GLU A 88 26.60 6.25 -1.74
C GLU A 88 27.67 5.24 -1.31
#